data_AF-A0A017SW74-F1
#
_entry.id   AF-A0A017SW74-F1
#
_cell.length_a   1.000
_cell.length_b   1.000
_cell.length_c   1.000
_cell.angle_alpha   90.00
_cell.angle_beta   90.00
_cell.angle_gamma   90.00
#
_symmetry.space_group_name_H-M   'P 1'
#
loop_
_entity.id
_entity.type
_entity.pdbx_description
1 polymer ?
#
loop_
_entity_poly.entity_id
_entity_poly.type
_entity_poly.pdbx_seq_one_letter_code
_entity_poly.pdbx_strand_id
1 'polypeptide(L)'
;MTELAARVGDPHVCPAHVGGPILPPGCPTVVIGNLPAARVDDQCECQGAVDVIATGAGTVLIGGKPAARMGDTTEHAGVIVFGFPTVLIGSGGDPVDDLFKDPYLKSLIGMKFEGENDPELRKAMETLARHRDDPDHPEVAEALAKIAELRKRPLSELQQEWKRTLDLEAEQRRRIAEKGLDPIEELNEKNRDFMGTTSQLRYGKVVGDALGVDPVFGAYLNPTGGLVGPGNKAVDCNDSALGYHGAVHDAAGYLYNYQQRGPGYNYLRRENRDTSDPLSGQRSGIEYWRGQLPDRTLKQKVVDRLGNRVMDGVVPIWDNGGSTVWEKGNKAYERISGGYKDAQETEREARERVRDASSDAWKWLTGESEEP
;
A
#
# COMPACT_ATOMS: atom_id res chain seq x y z
N MET A 1 -11.06 -9.85 -9.70
CA MET A 1 -11.62 -11.09 -10.28
C MET A 1 -12.76 -10.76 -11.24
N THR A 2 -13.20 -11.71 -12.06
CA THR A 2 -14.32 -11.57 -13.01
C THR A 2 -15.24 -12.76 -12.87
N GLU A 3 -16.54 -12.52 -12.76
CA GLU A 3 -17.56 -13.56 -12.55
C GLU A 3 -18.50 -13.65 -13.76
N LEU A 4 -19.18 -14.78 -13.91
CA LEU A 4 -20.17 -14.98 -14.99
C LEU A 4 -21.36 -14.03 -14.79
N ALA A 5 -21.79 -13.34 -15.85
CA ALA A 5 -22.95 -12.44 -15.79
C ALA A 5 -24.25 -13.21 -15.56
N ALA A 6 -25.05 -12.81 -14.56
CA ALA A 6 -26.34 -13.42 -14.28
C ALA A 6 -27.45 -12.82 -15.14
N ARG A 7 -28.49 -13.61 -15.38
CA ARG A 7 -29.62 -13.29 -16.26
C ARG A 7 -30.91 -13.85 -15.70
N VAL A 8 -32.03 -13.36 -16.23
CA VAL A 8 -33.33 -13.98 -15.99
C VAL A 8 -33.27 -15.46 -16.33
N GLY A 9 -33.76 -16.31 -15.42
CA GLY A 9 -33.73 -17.76 -15.51
C GLY A 9 -32.52 -18.43 -14.89
N ASP A 10 -31.42 -17.71 -14.61
CA ASP A 10 -30.28 -18.32 -13.93
C ASP A 10 -30.65 -18.62 -12.46
N PRO A 11 -30.25 -19.79 -11.91
CA PRO A 11 -30.63 -20.21 -10.57
C PRO A 11 -29.89 -19.47 -9.45
N HIS A 12 -30.60 -19.23 -8.35
CA HIS A 12 -30.01 -18.96 -7.05
C HIS A 12 -30.36 -20.09 -6.06
N VAL A 13 -29.54 -20.25 -5.03
CA VAL A 13 -29.86 -21.09 -3.87
C VAL A 13 -30.18 -20.19 -2.69
N CYS A 14 -31.21 -20.54 -1.93
CA CYS A 14 -31.65 -19.79 -0.77
C CYS A 14 -31.67 -20.69 0.47
N PRO A 15 -30.95 -20.35 1.55
CA PRO A 15 -31.00 -21.10 2.80
C PRO A 15 -32.39 -21.16 3.43
N ALA A 16 -33.24 -20.16 3.20
CA ALA A 16 -34.57 -20.06 3.80
C ALA A 16 -35.62 -20.89 3.04
N HIS A 17 -35.62 -20.86 1.70
CA HIS A 17 -36.70 -21.45 0.88
C HIS A 17 -36.21 -22.17 -0.38
N VAL A 18 -35.03 -22.82 -0.30
CA VAL A 18 -34.36 -23.62 -1.36
C VAL A 18 -33.80 -22.79 -2.52
N GLY A 19 -34.52 -21.76 -2.96
CA GLY A 19 -34.16 -20.91 -4.10
C GLY A 19 -34.91 -21.29 -5.38
N GLY A 20 -34.45 -20.75 -6.50
CA GLY A 20 -35.16 -20.82 -7.78
C GLY A 20 -34.57 -19.85 -8.81
N PRO A 21 -35.16 -19.74 -10.01
CA PRO A 21 -34.65 -18.86 -11.05
C PRO A 21 -34.80 -17.38 -10.69
N ILE A 22 -33.91 -16.55 -11.25
CA ILE A 22 -34.13 -15.10 -11.34
C ILE A 22 -35.35 -14.85 -12.24
N LEU A 23 -36.30 -14.06 -11.76
CA LEU A 23 -37.59 -13.80 -12.39
C LEU A 23 -37.51 -12.64 -13.40
N PRO A 24 -38.38 -12.62 -14.42
CA PRO A 24 -38.60 -11.45 -15.25
C PRO A 24 -39.02 -10.22 -14.41
N PRO A 25 -38.72 -8.99 -14.87
CA PRO A 25 -38.28 -8.64 -16.23
C PRO A 25 -36.77 -8.57 -16.44
N GLY A 26 -35.94 -8.60 -15.39
CA GLY A 26 -34.52 -8.25 -15.50
C GLY A 26 -34.32 -6.84 -16.06
N CYS A 27 -33.26 -6.63 -16.85
CA CYS A 27 -33.07 -5.41 -17.65
C CYS A 27 -33.76 -5.50 -19.02
N PRO A 28 -34.79 -4.68 -19.32
CA PRO A 28 -35.50 -4.75 -20.60
C PRO A 28 -34.67 -4.34 -21.81
N THR A 29 -33.59 -3.56 -21.61
CA THR A 29 -32.80 -2.95 -22.68
C THR A 29 -31.47 -3.65 -22.94
N VAL A 30 -31.05 -4.55 -22.05
CA VAL A 30 -29.76 -5.24 -22.14
C VAL A 30 -30.00 -6.74 -22.04
N VAL A 31 -29.61 -7.45 -23.10
CA VAL A 31 -29.72 -8.90 -23.19
C VAL A 31 -28.33 -9.53 -23.17
N ILE A 32 -28.18 -10.62 -22.42
CA ILE A 32 -26.96 -11.42 -22.35
C ILE A 32 -27.34 -12.83 -22.79
N GLY A 33 -26.72 -13.36 -23.84
CA GLY A 33 -27.07 -14.68 -24.37
C GLY A 33 -28.56 -14.87 -24.65
N ASN A 34 -29.21 -13.87 -25.24
CA ASN A 34 -30.63 -13.80 -25.59
C ASN A 34 -31.64 -13.79 -24.41
N LEU A 35 -31.18 -13.58 -23.17
CA LEU A 35 -32.06 -13.40 -22.01
C LEU A 35 -31.79 -12.02 -21.38
N PRO A 36 -32.81 -11.37 -20.76
CA PRO A 36 -32.61 -10.11 -20.05
C PRO A 36 -31.53 -10.25 -18.97
N ALA A 37 -30.60 -9.29 -18.92
CA ALA A 37 -29.54 -9.28 -17.92
C ALA A 37 -30.12 -9.03 -16.51
N ALA A 38 -29.63 -9.76 -15.50
CA ALA A 38 -30.04 -9.57 -14.11
C ALA A 38 -29.19 -8.51 -13.42
N ARG A 39 -29.78 -7.86 -12.41
CA ARG A 39 -29.22 -6.71 -11.72
C ARG A 39 -29.68 -6.70 -10.27
N VAL A 40 -29.05 -5.86 -9.46
CA VAL A 40 -29.55 -5.55 -8.11
C VAL A 40 -31.02 -5.10 -8.17
N ASP A 41 -31.77 -5.54 -7.18
CA ASP A 41 -33.23 -5.43 -7.02
C ASP A 41 -34.09 -6.29 -7.97
N ASP A 42 -33.51 -7.04 -8.91
CA ASP A 42 -34.32 -7.99 -9.69
C ASP A 42 -34.75 -9.16 -8.77
N GLN A 43 -35.98 -9.65 -8.98
CA GLN A 43 -36.60 -10.65 -8.13
C GLN A 43 -36.13 -12.06 -8.47
N CYS A 44 -36.11 -12.94 -7.48
CA CYS A 44 -35.85 -14.37 -7.65
C CYS A 44 -36.97 -15.19 -7.05
N GLU A 45 -37.29 -16.32 -7.67
CA GLU A 45 -38.26 -17.27 -7.14
C GLU A 45 -37.67 -17.99 -5.93
N CYS A 46 -38.36 -17.89 -4.79
CA CYS A 46 -38.04 -18.64 -3.59
C CYS A 46 -39.26 -19.53 -3.29
N GLN A 47 -39.09 -20.77 -2.86
CA GLN A 47 -40.25 -21.66 -2.70
C GLN A 47 -41.25 -21.09 -1.65
N GLY A 48 -42.38 -20.55 -2.11
CA GLY A 48 -43.37 -19.90 -1.25
C GLY A 48 -43.09 -18.43 -0.88
N ALA A 49 -42.07 -17.81 -1.45
CA ALA A 49 -41.73 -16.39 -1.25
C ALA A 49 -41.10 -15.76 -2.51
N VAL A 50 -40.82 -14.46 -2.48
CA VAL A 50 -40.00 -13.79 -3.49
C VAL A 50 -38.75 -13.30 -2.80
N ASP A 51 -37.59 -13.60 -3.38
CA ASP A 51 -36.29 -13.08 -2.95
C ASP A 51 -35.84 -11.97 -3.90
N VAL A 52 -34.84 -11.21 -3.51
CA VAL A 52 -34.34 -10.05 -4.26
C VAL A 52 -32.82 -10.10 -4.31
N ILE A 53 -32.24 -9.81 -5.47
CA ILE A 53 -30.78 -9.73 -5.62
C ILE A 53 -30.26 -8.52 -4.83
N ALA A 54 -29.43 -8.78 -3.83
CA ALA A 54 -28.94 -7.78 -2.88
C ALA A 54 -27.59 -7.17 -3.29
N THR A 55 -26.74 -7.92 -4.01
CA THR A 55 -25.42 -7.43 -4.44
C THR A 55 -25.21 -7.56 -5.95
N GLY A 56 -24.26 -6.79 -6.47
CA GLY A 56 -23.91 -6.77 -7.88
C GLY A 56 -22.53 -6.18 -8.11
N ALA A 57 -22.21 -5.89 -9.36
CA ALA A 57 -20.93 -5.32 -9.76
C ALA A 57 -20.76 -3.87 -9.35
N GLY A 58 -19.66 -3.59 -8.63
CA GLY A 58 -19.33 -2.24 -8.16
C GLY A 58 -19.03 -1.23 -9.26
N THR A 59 -18.63 -1.68 -10.46
CA THR A 59 -18.21 -0.80 -11.56
C THR A 59 -19.03 -0.97 -12.85
N VAL A 60 -19.88 -2.01 -12.93
CA VAL A 60 -20.64 -2.31 -14.15
C VAL A 60 -22.12 -2.12 -13.87
N LEU A 61 -22.70 -1.10 -14.51
CA LEU A 61 -24.11 -0.78 -14.41
C LEU A 61 -24.85 -1.23 -15.67
N ILE A 62 -25.93 -1.97 -15.49
CA ILE A 62 -26.85 -2.40 -16.55
C ILE A 62 -28.19 -1.68 -16.32
N GLY A 63 -28.64 -0.89 -17.29
CA GLY A 63 -29.86 -0.07 -17.14
C GLY A 63 -29.87 0.77 -15.85
N GLY A 64 -28.71 1.32 -15.47
CA GLY A 64 -28.53 2.19 -14.30
C GLY A 64 -28.37 1.48 -12.95
N LYS A 65 -28.44 0.15 -12.88
CA LYS A 65 -28.26 -0.62 -11.62
C LYS A 65 -27.03 -1.54 -11.69
N PRO A 66 -26.37 -1.85 -10.56
CA PRO A 66 -25.28 -2.81 -10.52
C PRO A 66 -25.66 -4.15 -11.17
N ALA A 67 -24.82 -4.64 -12.08
CA ALA A 67 -25.05 -5.89 -12.79
C ALA A 67 -24.89 -7.11 -11.86
N ALA A 68 -25.82 -8.06 -11.88
CA ALA A 68 -25.72 -9.27 -11.07
C ALA A 68 -24.80 -10.31 -11.74
N ARG A 69 -24.13 -11.13 -10.93
CA ARG A 69 -23.17 -12.14 -11.34
C ARG A 69 -23.36 -13.42 -10.55
N MET A 70 -22.77 -14.51 -11.04
CA MET A 70 -22.55 -15.70 -10.23
C MET A 70 -21.80 -15.33 -8.94
N GLY A 71 -22.32 -15.78 -7.80
CA GLY A 71 -21.79 -15.50 -6.47
C GLY A 71 -22.39 -14.26 -5.78
N ASP A 72 -23.15 -13.41 -6.47
CA ASP A 72 -23.86 -12.30 -5.83
C ASP A 72 -24.97 -12.81 -4.91
N THR A 73 -25.16 -12.14 -3.76
CA THR A 73 -26.08 -12.55 -2.70
C THR A 73 -27.49 -12.03 -2.93
N THR A 74 -28.46 -12.70 -2.32
CA THR A 74 -29.87 -12.27 -2.25
C THR A 74 -30.26 -11.86 -0.82
N GLU A 75 -31.41 -11.19 -0.66
CA GLU A 75 -31.89 -10.69 0.64
C GLU A 75 -32.18 -11.80 1.65
N HIS A 76 -32.63 -12.98 1.21
CA HIS A 76 -32.76 -14.16 2.07
C HIS A 76 -31.43 -14.88 2.36
N ALA A 77 -30.30 -14.17 2.24
CA ALA A 77 -28.94 -14.70 2.38
C ALA A 77 -28.62 -15.86 1.40
N GLY A 78 -29.31 -15.89 0.26
CA GLY A 78 -29.03 -16.80 -0.84
C GLY A 78 -27.88 -16.30 -1.72
N VAL A 79 -27.51 -17.11 -2.72
CA VAL A 79 -26.48 -16.76 -3.71
C VAL A 79 -26.89 -17.23 -5.10
N ILE A 80 -26.56 -16.42 -6.12
CA ILE A 80 -26.71 -16.82 -7.53
C ILE A 80 -25.62 -17.85 -7.85
N VAL A 81 -26.01 -19.04 -8.32
CA VAL A 81 -25.08 -20.18 -8.49
C VAL A 81 -24.70 -20.45 -9.94
N PHE A 82 -25.22 -19.65 -10.88
CA PHE A 82 -24.88 -19.78 -12.28
C PHE A 82 -24.94 -18.43 -13.00
N GLY A 83 -24.27 -18.34 -14.15
CA GLY A 83 -24.32 -17.18 -15.03
C GLY A 83 -23.94 -17.58 -16.46
N PHE A 84 -23.98 -16.63 -17.39
CA PHE A 84 -23.70 -16.90 -18.79
C PHE A 84 -22.19 -17.07 -19.06
N PRO A 85 -21.73 -18.25 -19.54
CA PRO A 85 -20.29 -18.57 -19.59
C PRO A 85 -19.42 -17.65 -20.46
N THR A 86 -20.00 -16.92 -21.42
CA THR A 86 -19.24 -16.12 -22.38
C THR A 86 -19.23 -14.62 -22.08
N VAL A 87 -19.93 -14.18 -21.02
CA VAL A 87 -19.94 -12.77 -20.59
C VAL A 87 -19.46 -12.70 -19.16
N LEU A 88 -18.27 -12.13 -18.99
CA LEU A 88 -17.60 -11.94 -17.71
C LEU A 88 -17.76 -10.49 -17.24
N ILE A 89 -18.24 -10.31 -16.01
CA ILE A 89 -18.40 -9.00 -15.38
C ILE A 89 -17.45 -8.92 -14.17
N GLY A 90 -16.69 -7.84 -14.10
CA GLY A 90 -15.70 -7.63 -13.03
C GLY A 90 -16.32 -7.65 -11.63
N SER A 91 -15.60 -8.23 -10.66
CA SER A 91 -16.04 -8.38 -9.26
C SER A 91 -16.23 -7.05 -8.53
N GLY A 92 -15.87 -5.90 -9.11
CA GLY A 92 -16.11 -4.57 -8.53
C GLY A 92 -15.23 -4.25 -7.31
N GLY A 93 -14.33 -5.14 -6.90
CA GLY A 93 -13.19 -4.77 -6.06
C GLY A 93 -12.12 -4.11 -6.93
N ASP A 94 -11.54 -3.01 -6.47
CA ASP A 94 -10.34 -2.47 -7.09
C ASP A 94 -9.29 -3.59 -7.11
N PRO A 95 -8.69 -3.96 -8.26
CA PRO A 95 -7.59 -4.94 -8.29
C PRO A 95 -6.45 -4.60 -7.32
N VAL A 96 -6.34 -3.34 -6.91
CA VAL A 96 -5.42 -2.90 -5.85
C VAL A 96 -5.74 -3.52 -4.50
N ASP A 97 -6.99 -3.84 -4.18
CA ASP A 97 -7.36 -4.55 -2.94
C ASP A 97 -6.66 -5.91 -2.84
N ASP A 98 -6.38 -6.56 -3.97
CA ASP A 98 -5.66 -7.85 -3.99
C ASP A 98 -4.19 -7.69 -3.55
N LEU A 99 -3.61 -6.49 -3.69
CA LEU A 99 -2.27 -6.16 -3.18
C LEU A 99 -2.22 -6.07 -1.65
N PHE A 100 -3.37 -6.03 -0.97
CA PHE A 100 -3.43 -5.97 0.49
C PHE A 100 -3.90 -7.30 1.11
N LYS A 101 -3.85 -8.38 0.32
CA LYS A 101 -4.15 -9.75 0.75
C LYS A 101 -2.89 -10.55 1.00
N ASP A 102 -3.05 -11.59 1.82
CA ASP A 102 -1.99 -12.49 2.27
C ASP A 102 -0.97 -12.92 1.19
N PRO A 103 -1.38 -13.39 0.00
CA PRO A 103 -0.42 -13.83 -1.01
C PRO A 103 0.55 -12.73 -1.43
N TYR A 104 0.04 -11.52 -1.63
CA TYR A 104 0.86 -10.38 -2.02
C TYR A 104 1.71 -9.89 -0.85
N LEU A 105 1.12 -9.67 0.33
CA LEU A 105 1.84 -9.16 1.50
C LEU A 105 3.01 -10.07 1.87
N LYS A 106 2.81 -11.40 1.86
CA LYS A 106 3.88 -12.37 2.11
C LYS A 106 4.97 -12.34 1.05
N SER A 107 4.65 -12.01 -0.20
CA SER A 107 5.65 -11.90 -1.28
C SER A 107 6.64 -10.75 -1.05
N LEU A 108 6.28 -9.73 -0.28
CA LEU A 108 7.17 -8.61 0.04
C LEU A 108 8.29 -9.01 1.01
N ILE A 109 8.10 -10.08 1.79
CA ILE A 109 9.03 -10.49 2.85
C ILE A 109 10.35 -10.91 2.23
N GLY A 110 11.42 -10.20 2.58
CA GLY A 110 12.77 -10.46 2.08
C GLY A 110 12.96 -10.13 0.60
N MET A 111 11.99 -9.46 -0.04
CA MET A 111 12.09 -9.04 -1.43
C MET A 111 13.29 -8.12 -1.62
N LYS A 112 14.06 -8.40 -2.68
CA LYS A 112 15.22 -7.62 -3.08
C LYS A 112 14.90 -6.82 -4.33
N PHE A 113 15.34 -5.58 -4.37
CA PHE A 113 15.16 -4.70 -5.52
C PHE A 113 16.50 -4.43 -6.21
N GLU A 114 16.53 -4.49 -7.53
CA GLU A 114 17.74 -4.22 -8.31
C GLU A 114 18.22 -2.77 -8.11
N GLY A 115 19.43 -2.58 -7.59
CA GLY A 115 19.96 -1.25 -7.24
C GLY A 115 19.50 -0.71 -5.88
N GLU A 116 18.85 -1.51 -5.02
CA GLU A 116 18.52 -1.07 -3.66
C GLU A 116 19.75 -0.62 -2.86
N ASN A 117 19.62 0.48 -2.13
CA ASN A 117 20.69 1.08 -1.32
C ASN A 117 21.93 1.53 -2.13
N ASP A 118 21.85 1.57 -3.46
CA ASP A 118 22.94 2.04 -4.32
C ASP A 118 23.01 3.58 -4.32
N PRO A 119 24.18 4.19 -4.00
CA PRO A 119 24.35 5.64 -4.03
C PRO A 119 24.04 6.28 -5.39
N GLU A 120 24.30 5.58 -6.50
CA GLU A 120 24.01 6.08 -7.85
C GLU A 120 22.51 6.03 -8.14
N LEU A 121 21.79 5.03 -7.63
CA LEU A 121 20.33 5.00 -7.73
C LEU A 121 19.74 6.19 -6.95
N ARG A 122 20.21 6.40 -5.72
CA ARG A 122 19.81 7.54 -4.89
C ARG A 122 20.01 8.85 -5.64
N LYS A 123 21.21 9.09 -6.17
CA LYS A 123 21.54 10.30 -6.92
C LYS A 123 20.63 10.50 -8.13
N ALA A 124 20.32 9.44 -8.88
CA ALA A 124 19.40 9.52 -10.01
C ALA A 124 17.98 9.89 -9.56
N MET A 125 17.46 9.26 -8.50
CA MET A 125 16.15 9.59 -7.93
C MET A 125 16.08 11.03 -7.40
N GLU A 126 17.14 11.52 -6.75
CA GLU A 126 17.25 12.90 -6.29
C GLU A 126 17.24 13.90 -7.46
N THR A 127 17.85 13.54 -8.58
CA THR A 127 17.80 14.35 -9.80
C THR A 127 16.39 14.42 -10.36
N LEU A 128 15.64 13.31 -10.38
CA LEU A 128 14.22 13.34 -10.75
C LEU A 128 13.41 14.24 -9.81
N ALA A 129 13.65 14.14 -8.49
CA ALA A 129 12.96 14.97 -7.50
C ALA A 129 13.30 16.47 -7.64
N ARG A 130 14.57 16.80 -7.91
CA ARG A 130 15.03 18.18 -8.11
C ARG A 130 14.39 18.84 -9.33
N HIS A 131 14.22 18.09 -10.41
CA HIS A 131 13.63 18.55 -11.66
C HIS A 131 12.15 18.15 -11.79
N ARG A 132 11.47 17.97 -10.66
CA ARG A 132 10.05 17.61 -10.59
C ARG A 132 9.14 18.59 -11.35
N ASP A 133 9.50 19.87 -11.38
CA ASP A 133 8.77 20.92 -12.12
C ASP A 133 9.38 21.24 -13.51
N ASP A 134 10.44 20.54 -13.91
CA ASP A 134 11.08 20.64 -15.25
C ASP A 134 11.43 19.23 -15.80
N PRO A 135 10.42 18.42 -16.16
CA PRO A 135 10.62 17.02 -16.53
C PRO A 135 11.38 16.83 -17.86
N ASP A 136 11.52 17.88 -18.66
CA ASP A 136 12.27 17.88 -19.93
C ASP A 136 13.74 18.27 -19.76
N HIS A 137 14.18 18.55 -18.52
CA HIS A 137 15.57 18.90 -18.23
C HIS A 137 16.54 17.78 -18.67
N PRO A 138 17.70 18.09 -19.29
CA PRO A 138 18.63 17.06 -19.78
C PRO A 138 19.09 16.06 -18.72
N GLU A 139 19.26 16.50 -17.47
CA GLU A 139 19.61 15.62 -16.34
C GLU A 139 18.53 14.57 -16.03
N VAL A 140 17.26 14.81 -16.36
CA VAL A 140 16.18 13.82 -16.20
C VAL A 140 16.41 12.64 -17.16
N ALA A 141 16.79 12.92 -18.41
CA ALA A 141 17.10 11.87 -19.37
C ALA A 141 18.30 11.02 -18.93
N GLU A 142 19.33 11.66 -18.39
CA GLU A 142 20.51 10.96 -17.82
C GLU A 142 20.13 10.13 -16.58
N ALA A 143 19.32 10.68 -15.67
CA ALA A 143 18.84 9.97 -14.49
C ALA A 143 18.00 8.75 -14.88
N LEU A 144 17.11 8.86 -15.87
CA LEU A 144 16.32 7.73 -16.36
C LEU A 144 17.19 6.65 -17.01
N ALA A 145 18.24 7.03 -17.75
CA ALA A 145 19.21 6.07 -18.27
C ALA A 145 19.95 5.35 -17.14
N LYS A 146 20.36 6.07 -16.09
CA LYS A 146 21.02 5.48 -14.93
C LYS A 146 20.10 4.54 -14.15
N ILE A 147 18.84 4.93 -13.96
CA ILE A 147 17.82 4.07 -13.35
C ILE A 147 17.63 2.81 -14.21
N ALA A 148 17.44 2.94 -15.52
CA ALA A 148 17.25 1.79 -16.41
C ALA A 148 18.41 0.77 -16.32
N GLU A 149 19.66 1.26 -16.28
CA GLU A 149 20.86 0.45 -16.05
C GLU A 149 20.79 -0.31 -14.72
N LEU A 150 20.60 0.41 -13.61
CA LEU A 150 20.60 -0.17 -12.25
C LEU A 150 19.42 -1.10 -12.00
N ARG A 151 18.27 -0.81 -12.61
CA ARG A 151 17.06 -1.65 -12.56
C ARG A 151 17.15 -2.85 -13.50
N LYS A 152 18.15 -2.91 -14.40
CA LYS A 152 18.30 -3.92 -15.46
C LYS A 152 17.07 -4.02 -16.36
N ARG A 153 16.52 -2.86 -16.73
CA ARG A 153 15.30 -2.76 -17.55
C ARG A 153 15.54 -1.89 -18.80
N PRO A 154 14.79 -2.09 -19.89
CA PRO A 154 14.91 -1.26 -21.08
C PRO A 154 14.59 0.20 -20.78
N LEU A 155 15.47 1.13 -21.19
CA LEU A 155 15.24 2.57 -21.02
C LEU A 155 13.89 3.01 -21.61
N SER A 156 13.49 2.45 -22.74
CA SER A 156 12.21 2.77 -23.39
C SER A 156 10.99 2.43 -22.54
N GLU A 157 11.05 1.40 -21.70
CA GLU A 157 9.97 1.07 -20.76
C GLU A 157 9.93 2.07 -19.60
N LEU A 158 11.09 2.39 -19.02
CA LEU A 158 11.21 3.34 -17.91
C LEU A 158 10.79 4.75 -18.34
N GLN A 159 11.08 5.16 -19.58
CA GLN A 159 10.59 6.43 -20.14
C GLN A 159 9.07 6.47 -20.27
N GLN A 160 8.44 5.35 -20.65
CA GLN A 160 6.97 5.28 -20.73
C GLN A 160 6.34 5.32 -19.34
N GLU A 161 6.90 4.58 -18.38
CA GLU A 161 6.46 4.60 -16.99
C GLU A 161 6.71 5.97 -16.32
N TRP A 162 7.80 6.65 -16.67
CA TRP A 162 8.06 8.02 -16.21
C TRP A 162 6.98 8.99 -16.70
N LYS A 163 6.62 8.94 -17.99
CA LYS A 163 5.53 9.76 -18.53
C LYS A 163 4.22 9.50 -17.77
N ARG A 164 3.89 8.23 -17.53
CA ARG A 164 2.73 7.84 -16.72
C ARG A 164 2.80 8.38 -15.30
N THR A 165 4.00 8.41 -14.71
CA THR A 165 4.25 8.95 -13.36
C THR A 165 3.96 10.45 -13.30
N LEU A 166 4.36 11.21 -14.33
CA LEU A 166 4.04 12.63 -14.45
C LEU A 166 2.53 12.87 -14.58
N ASP A 167 1.83 12.05 -15.36
CA ASP A 167 0.36 12.12 -15.49
C ASP A 167 -0.33 11.84 -14.13
N LEU A 168 0.14 10.85 -13.39
CA LEU A 168 -0.34 10.49 -12.05
C LEU A 168 -0.08 11.61 -11.03
N GLU A 169 1.10 12.24 -11.09
CA GLU A 169 1.44 13.36 -10.22
C GLU A 169 0.57 14.60 -10.53
N ALA A 170 0.35 14.91 -11.80
CA ALA A 170 -0.51 16.02 -12.22
C ALA A 170 -1.96 15.82 -11.74
N GLU A 171 -2.48 14.60 -11.82
CA GLU A 171 -3.80 14.23 -11.30
C GLU A 171 -3.86 14.31 -9.77
N GLN A 172 -2.83 13.83 -9.08
CA GLN A 172 -2.69 13.97 -7.63
C GLN A 172 -2.72 15.45 -7.20
N ARG A 173 -1.94 16.32 -7.85
CA ARG A 173 -1.89 17.77 -7.55
C ARG A 173 -3.26 18.41 -7.72
N ARG A 174 -4.01 18.04 -8.78
CA ARG A 174 -5.39 18.50 -9.00
C ARG A 174 -6.32 18.09 -7.85
N ARG A 175 -6.28 16.83 -7.43
CA ARG A 175 -7.12 16.31 -6.34
C ARG A 175 -6.82 16.96 -5.00
N ILE A 176 -5.54 17.19 -4.71
CA ILE A 176 -5.10 17.91 -3.50
C ILE A 176 -5.75 19.31 -3.48
N ALA A 177 -5.69 20.03 -4.59
CA ALA A 177 -6.29 21.36 -4.70
C ALA A 177 -7.82 21.33 -4.61
N GLU A 178 -8.49 20.37 -5.25
CA GLU A 178 -9.95 20.24 -5.25
C GLU A 178 -10.53 19.86 -3.88
N LYS A 179 -9.85 18.95 -3.16
CA LYS A 179 -10.33 18.41 -1.88
C LYS A 179 -9.74 19.11 -0.66
N GLY A 180 -8.79 20.03 -0.84
CA GLY A 180 -8.09 20.70 0.25
C GLY A 180 -7.30 19.73 1.13
N LEU A 181 -6.70 18.69 0.53
CA LEU A 181 -5.87 17.73 1.24
C LEU A 181 -4.51 18.35 1.58
N ASP A 182 -3.83 17.79 2.57
CA ASP A 182 -2.45 18.15 2.85
C ASP A 182 -1.54 17.74 1.68
N PRO A 183 -0.59 18.61 1.29
CA PRO A 183 0.38 18.29 0.25
C PRO A 183 1.28 17.14 0.70
N ILE A 184 1.75 16.35 -0.26
CA ILE A 184 2.69 15.26 0.02
C ILE A 184 4.05 15.85 0.41
N GLU A 185 4.58 15.38 1.54
CA GLU A 185 5.89 15.81 2.05
C GLU A 185 7.04 15.25 1.18
N GLU A 186 7.95 16.13 0.78
CA GLU A 186 9.24 15.75 0.21
C GLU A 186 10.25 15.39 1.32
N LEU A 187 11.30 14.63 1.01
CA LEU A 187 12.33 14.31 1.99
C LEU A 187 13.16 15.54 2.36
N ASN A 188 13.36 15.77 3.66
CA ASN A 188 14.26 16.80 4.15
C ASN A 188 15.73 16.31 4.14
N GLU A 189 16.66 17.22 4.45
CA GLU A 189 18.08 16.90 4.55
C GLU A 189 18.40 15.73 5.50
N LYS A 190 17.60 15.54 6.56
CA LYS A 190 17.84 14.49 7.57
C LYS A 190 17.49 13.09 7.06
N ASN A 191 16.54 12.98 6.14
CA ASN A 191 16.09 11.71 5.58
C ASN A 191 16.50 11.53 4.13
N ARG A 192 17.41 12.38 3.62
CA ARG A 192 17.88 12.30 2.23
C ARG A 192 18.45 10.91 1.89
N ASP A 193 19.13 10.27 2.85
CA ASP A 193 19.70 8.92 2.68
C ASP A 193 18.66 7.81 2.56
N PHE A 194 17.39 8.07 2.92
CA PHE A 194 16.28 7.14 2.76
C PHE A 194 15.96 6.88 1.28
N MET A 195 16.27 7.82 0.40
CA MET A 195 15.96 7.70 -1.01
C MET A 195 16.73 6.52 -1.64
N GLY A 196 16.00 5.66 -2.36
CA GLY A 196 16.54 4.45 -2.99
C GLY A 196 16.83 3.29 -2.03
N THR A 197 16.47 3.40 -0.74
CA THR A 197 16.64 2.29 0.22
C THR A 197 15.68 1.13 -0.07
N THR A 198 16.01 -0.06 0.42
CA THR A 198 15.10 -1.23 0.35
C THR A 198 13.71 -0.90 0.93
N SER A 199 13.66 -0.15 2.04
CA SER A 199 12.40 0.23 2.69
C SER A 199 11.56 1.17 1.82
N GLN A 200 12.18 2.19 1.22
CA GLN A 200 11.45 3.10 0.32
C GLN A 200 11.00 2.37 -0.96
N LEU A 201 11.84 1.51 -1.52
CA LEU A 201 11.47 0.72 -2.71
C LEU A 201 10.39 -0.32 -2.40
N ARG A 202 10.27 -0.79 -1.15
CA ARG A 202 9.14 -1.64 -0.73
C ARG A 202 7.83 -0.88 -0.76
N TYR A 203 7.79 0.34 -0.23
CA TYR A 203 6.63 1.23 -0.39
C TYR A 203 6.34 1.44 -1.90
N GLY A 204 7.39 1.79 -2.64
CA GLY A 204 7.33 2.02 -4.07
C GLY A 204 6.82 0.81 -4.86
N LYS A 205 7.10 -0.42 -4.41
CA LYS A 205 6.62 -1.66 -5.03
C LYS A 205 5.10 -1.80 -4.95
N VAL A 206 4.52 -1.51 -3.78
CA VAL A 206 3.06 -1.59 -3.59
C VAL A 206 2.35 -0.55 -4.46
N VAL A 207 2.84 0.69 -4.44
CA VAL A 207 2.31 1.77 -5.28
C VAL A 207 2.54 1.51 -6.77
N GLY A 208 3.73 1.03 -7.12
CA GLY A 208 4.14 0.73 -8.49
C GLY A 208 3.30 -0.38 -9.11
N ASP A 209 3.07 -1.47 -8.39
CA ASP A 209 2.18 -2.55 -8.86
C ASP A 209 0.74 -2.08 -9.01
N ALA A 210 0.26 -1.23 -8.08
CA ALA A 210 -1.07 -0.66 -8.16
C ALA A 210 -1.23 0.22 -9.41
N LEU A 211 -0.23 1.05 -9.70
CA LEU A 211 -0.30 2.10 -10.70
C LEU A 211 0.33 1.72 -12.04
N GLY A 212 1.01 0.58 -12.14
CA GLY A 212 1.68 0.09 -13.35
C GLY A 212 2.96 0.85 -13.67
N VAL A 213 3.82 1.08 -12.67
CA VAL A 213 5.12 1.76 -12.79
C VAL A 213 6.18 1.08 -11.92
N ASP A 214 7.47 1.27 -12.24
CA ASP A 214 8.59 0.75 -11.45
C ASP A 214 8.53 1.22 -9.99
N PRO A 215 9.00 0.42 -9.01
CA PRO A 215 9.09 0.83 -7.62
C PRO A 215 9.78 2.18 -7.38
N VAL A 216 10.78 2.55 -8.20
CA VAL A 216 11.43 3.86 -8.12
C VAL A 216 10.43 5.00 -8.35
N PHE A 217 9.54 4.83 -9.33
CA PHE A 217 8.52 5.83 -9.64
C PHE A 217 7.35 5.80 -8.66
N GLY A 218 6.98 4.62 -8.16
CA GLY A 218 6.04 4.50 -7.04
C GLY A 218 6.52 5.24 -5.79
N ALA A 219 7.82 5.14 -5.47
CA ALA A 219 8.46 5.87 -4.38
C ALA A 219 8.54 7.38 -4.65
N TYR A 220 8.82 7.78 -5.89
CA TYR A 220 8.86 9.18 -6.30
C TYR A 220 7.53 9.91 -6.03
N LEU A 221 6.39 9.24 -6.21
CA LEU A 221 5.06 9.85 -6.01
C LEU A 221 4.79 10.26 -4.54
N ASN A 222 5.42 9.58 -3.57
CA ASN A 222 5.40 9.95 -2.16
C ASN A 222 6.77 9.67 -1.51
N PRO A 223 7.69 10.64 -1.52
CA PRO A 223 9.08 10.42 -1.12
C PRO A 223 9.27 9.95 0.33
N THR A 224 8.34 10.28 1.23
CA THR A 224 8.40 9.88 2.64
C THR A 224 7.76 8.50 2.92
N GLY A 225 7.11 7.90 1.93
CA GLY A 225 6.42 6.62 2.07
C GLY A 225 7.33 5.49 2.55
N GLY A 226 6.90 4.79 3.59
CA GLY A 226 7.62 3.71 4.25
C GLY A 226 8.53 4.15 5.40
N LEU A 227 8.65 5.44 5.68
CA LEU A 227 9.23 5.90 6.94
C LEU A 227 8.22 5.74 8.08
N VAL A 228 8.64 5.17 9.20
CA VAL A 228 7.73 4.96 10.34
C VAL A 228 7.69 6.20 11.23
N GLY A 229 6.57 6.93 11.18
CA GLY A 229 6.31 8.17 11.91
C GLY A 229 5.71 9.25 10.98
N PRO A 230 5.26 10.40 11.50
CA PRO A 230 4.80 11.52 10.68
C PRO A 230 5.92 12.06 9.80
N GLY A 231 5.81 11.84 8.49
CA GLY A 231 6.61 12.49 7.47
C GLY A 231 8.10 12.50 7.76
N ASN A 232 8.72 13.67 7.67
CA ASN A 232 10.17 13.83 7.83
C ASN A 232 10.73 13.66 9.25
N LYS A 233 9.86 13.37 10.19
CA LYS A 233 10.22 13.14 11.56
C LYS A 233 10.60 11.67 11.74
N ALA A 234 10.02 10.79 10.92
CA ALA A 234 9.98 9.34 10.94
C ALA A 234 11.33 8.61 10.77
N VAL A 235 11.34 7.29 10.96
CA VAL A 235 12.57 6.50 10.83
C VAL A 235 12.41 5.19 10.07
N ASP A 236 13.46 4.85 9.31
CA ASP A 236 13.56 3.62 8.56
C ASP A 236 13.71 2.40 9.49
N CYS A 237 12.61 1.65 9.62
CA CYS A 237 12.56 0.45 10.44
C CYS A 237 12.97 -0.83 9.67
N ASN A 238 13.50 -0.71 8.46
CA ASN A 238 14.10 -1.80 7.67
C ASN A 238 13.17 -3.03 7.56
N ASP A 239 13.71 -4.23 7.73
CA ASP A 239 12.97 -5.51 7.65
C ASP A 239 12.29 -5.90 8.98
N SER A 240 12.04 -4.95 9.88
CA SER A 240 11.25 -5.21 11.09
C SER A 240 9.76 -5.27 10.76
N ALA A 241 8.95 -5.84 11.66
CA ALA A 241 7.50 -5.87 11.47
C ALA A 241 6.92 -4.45 11.31
N LEU A 242 7.52 -3.48 12.01
CA LEU A 242 7.17 -2.08 11.91
C LEU A 242 7.55 -1.45 10.55
N GLY A 243 8.67 -1.87 9.95
CA GLY A 243 9.09 -1.40 8.62
C GLY A 243 8.23 -1.96 7.47
N TYR A 244 7.85 -3.24 7.54
CA TYR A 244 6.87 -3.80 6.59
C TYR A 244 5.49 -3.16 6.75
N HIS A 245 5.06 -2.97 8.01
CA HIS A 245 3.82 -2.28 8.32
C HIS A 245 3.81 -0.87 7.73
N GLY A 246 4.81 -0.03 8.03
CA GLY A 246 4.88 1.35 7.56
C GLY A 246 4.84 1.46 6.04
N ALA A 247 5.63 0.64 5.33
CA ALA A 247 5.62 0.63 3.85
C ALA A 247 4.25 0.30 3.25
N VAL A 248 3.56 -0.72 3.77
CA VAL A 248 2.24 -1.12 3.25
C VAL A 248 1.13 -0.18 3.71
N HIS A 249 1.20 0.29 4.94
CA HIS A 249 0.24 1.24 5.53
C HIS A 249 0.25 2.57 4.78
N ASP A 250 1.43 3.15 4.56
CA ASP A 250 1.59 4.38 3.79
C ASP A 250 1.13 4.19 2.34
N ALA A 251 1.45 3.05 1.72
CA ALA A 251 1.03 2.77 0.35
C ALA A 251 -0.50 2.68 0.23
N ALA A 252 -1.16 2.02 1.18
CA ALA A 252 -2.61 1.89 1.20
C ALA A 252 -3.29 3.26 1.39
N GLY A 253 -2.80 4.06 2.34
CA GLY A 253 -3.29 5.41 2.59
C GLY A 253 -3.05 6.33 1.40
N TYR A 254 -1.87 6.27 0.79
CA TYR A 254 -1.53 7.03 -0.42
C TYR A 254 -2.50 6.70 -1.57
N LEU A 255 -2.65 5.42 -1.86
CA LEU A 255 -3.51 4.96 -2.95
C LEU A 255 -4.96 5.38 -2.72
N TYR A 256 -5.46 5.31 -1.49
CA TYR A 256 -6.84 5.66 -1.18
C TYR A 256 -7.08 7.17 -1.25
N ASN A 257 -6.26 7.95 -0.56
CA ASN A 257 -6.48 9.40 -0.42
C ASN A 257 -6.14 10.17 -1.69
N TYR A 258 -5.07 9.79 -2.38
CA TYR A 258 -4.57 10.55 -3.54
C TYR A 258 -4.90 9.88 -4.87
N GLN A 259 -4.94 8.54 -4.92
CA GLN A 259 -5.24 7.81 -6.15
C GLN A 259 -6.68 7.31 -6.26
N GLN A 260 -7.50 7.42 -5.20
CA GLN A 260 -8.88 6.91 -5.12
C GLN A 260 -8.97 5.39 -5.34
N ARG A 261 -7.98 4.67 -4.82
CA ARG A 261 -7.76 3.24 -5.06
C ARG A 261 -7.39 2.48 -3.79
N GLY A 262 -7.70 1.19 -3.79
CA GLY A 262 -7.36 0.30 -2.69
C GLY A 262 -8.13 0.54 -1.38
N PRO A 263 -7.68 -0.09 -0.28
CA PRO A 263 -8.48 -0.19 0.95
C PRO A 263 -8.27 0.97 1.94
N GLY A 264 -7.30 1.85 1.73
CA GLY A 264 -6.88 2.88 2.69
C GLY A 264 -6.04 2.35 3.85
N TYR A 265 -5.73 3.21 4.82
CA TYR A 265 -4.84 2.91 5.94
C TYR A 265 -5.29 1.71 6.78
N ASN A 266 -6.61 1.46 6.87
CA ASN A 266 -7.16 0.21 7.42
C ASN A 266 -7.09 -0.94 6.40
N TYR A 267 -5.90 -1.21 5.84
CA TYR A 267 -5.74 -2.09 4.68
C TYR A 267 -6.11 -3.55 4.94
N LEU A 268 -6.08 -3.99 6.20
CA LEU A 268 -6.58 -5.32 6.60
C LEU A 268 -8.08 -5.34 6.91
N ARG A 269 -8.73 -4.18 6.99
CA ARG A 269 -10.15 -4.00 7.36
C ARG A 269 -10.50 -4.65 8.70
N ARG A 270 -9.60 -4.54 9.67
CA ARG A 270 -9.71 -5.17 11.00
C ARG A 270 -9.96 -4.16 12.13
N GLU A 271 -9.93 -2.88 11.83
CA GLU A 271 -10.21 -1.80 12.78
C GLU A 271 -11.51 -1.10 12.42
N ASN A 272 -12.24 -0.59 13.41
CA ASN A 272 -13.48 0.16 13.20
C ASN A 272 -13.20 1.67 13.21
N ARG A 273 -12.43 2.14 12.22
CA ARG A 273 -12.03 3.54 12.03
C ARG A 273 -12.02 3.89 10.54
N ASP A 274 -12.21 5.18 10.23
CA ASP A 274 -12.14 5.71 8.88
C ASP A 274 -10.79 5.39 8.21
N THR A 275 -10.82 4.69 7.08
CA THR A 275 -9.61 4.25 6.38
C THR A 275 -8.83 5.38 5.72
N SER A 276 -9.39 6.57 5.60
CA SER A 276 -8.65 7.77 5.14
C SER A 276 -7.67 8.30 6.19
N ASP A 277 -7.86 7.94 7.45
CA ASP A 277 -7.05 8.41 8.58
C ASP A 277 -5.75 7.59 8.73
N PRO A 278 -4.55 8.23 8.75
CA PRO A 278 -3.28 7.54 9.00
C PRO A 278 -3.22 6.82 10.36
N LEU A 279 -4.14 7.10 11.28
CA LEU A 279 -4.26 6.40 12.55
C LEU A 279 -5.00 5.06 12.44
N SER A 280 -5.64 4.78 11.32
CA SER A 280 -6.33 3.51 11.07
C SER A 280 -5.36 2.40 10.66
N GLY A 281 -5.63 1.17 11.06
CA GLY A 281 -4.88 -0.01 10.63
C GLY A 281 -3.53 -0.22 11.34
N GLN A 282 -3.16 0.69 12.26
CA GLN A 282 -1.89 0.66 12.97
C GLN A 282 -1.74 -0.60 13.82
N ARG A 283 -2.72 -0.90 14.68
CA ARG A 283 -2.64 -2.03 15.61
C ARG A 283 -2.72 -3.36 14.85
N SER A 284 -3.73 -3.50 14.03
CA SER A 284 -3.99 -4.73 13.27
C SER A 284 -2.89 -5.03 12.25
N GLY A 285 -2.34 -4.01 11.60
CA GLY A 285 -1.24 -4.15 10.66
C GLY A 285 0.05 -4.58 11.35
N ILE A 286 0.43 -3.95 12.46
CA ILE A 286 1.63 -4.33 13.22
C ILE A 286 1.50 -5.76 13.76
N GLU A 287 0.34 -6.11 14.33
CA GLU A 287 0.06 -7.48 14.80
C GLU A 287 0.18 -8.51 13.66
N TYR A 288 -0.33 -8.18 12.48
CA TYR A 288 -0.22 -9.03 11.30
C TYR A 288 1.23 -9.33 10.93
N TRP A 289 2.06 -8.29 10.71
CA TRP A 289 3.45 -8.46 10.28
C TRP A 289 4.31 -9.19 11.30
N ARG A 290 4.00 -9.09 12.59
CA ARG A 290 4.65 -9.91 13.63
C ARG A 290 4.36 -11.39 13.49
N GLY A 291 3.11 -11.72 13.17
CA GLY A 291 2.71 -13.11 12.91
C GLY A 291 3.40 -13.69 11.67
N GLN A 292 3.74 -12.85 10.69
CA GLN A 292 4.40 -13.29 9.45
C GLN A 292 5.94 -13.38 9.55
N LEU A 293 6.57 -12.75 10.55
CA LEU A 293 8.03 -12.67 10.70
C LEU A 293 8.54 -13.40 11.96
N PRO A 294 8.50 -14.75 11.99
CA PRO A 294 8.88 -15.53 13.18
C PRO A 294 10.38 -15.47 13.48
N ASP A 295 11.25 -15.47 12.47
CA ASP A 295 12.70 -15.38 12.62
C ASP A 295 13.21 -13.95 12.44
N ARG A 296 13.46 -13.27 13.57
CA ARG A 296 13.97 -11.89 13.62
C ARG A 296 15.33 -11.84 14.31
N THR A 297 16.23 -11.05 13.73
CA THR A 297 17.50 -10.67 14.35
C THR A 297 17.27 -9.91 15.66
N LEU A 298 18.28 -9.89 16.54
CA LEU A 298 18.23 -9.12 17.79
C LEU A 298 17.92 -7.64 17.54
N LYS A 299 18.51 -7.07 16.48
CA LYS A 299 18.28 -5.69 16.04
C LYS A 299 16.81 -5.43 15.71
N GLN A 300 16.19 -6.29 14.89
CA GLN A 300 14.76 -6.17 14.54
C GLN A 300 13.86 -6.30 15.78
N LYS A 301 14.17 -7.22 16.71
CA LYS A 301 13.42 -7.38 17.97
C LYS A 301 13.52 -6.15 18.89
N VAL A 302 14.63 -5.41 18.85
CA VAL A 302 14.78 -4.14 19.59
C VAL A 302 13.96 -3.04 18.94
N VAL A 303 14.04 -2.88 17.62
CA VAL A 303 13.23 -1.90 16.86
C VAL A 303 11.74 -2.13 17.08
N ASP A 304 11.27 -3.38 17.03
CA ASP A 304 9.87 -3.72 17.27
C ASP A 304 9.42 -3.42 18.72
N ARG A 305 10.30 -3.62 19.72
CA ARG A 305 10.00 -3.29 21.12
C ARG A 305 9.93 -1.80 21.36
N LEU A 306 10.82 -1.04 20.73
CA LEU A 306 10.78 0.42 20.77
C LEU A 306 9.50 0.90 20.10
N GLY A 307 9.22 0.47 18.86
CA GLY A 307 7.98 0.79 18.15
C GLY A 307 6.71 0.45 18.95
N ASN A 308 6.68 -0.67 19.65
CA ASN A 308 5.58 -1.00 20.57
C ASN A 308 5.37 0.03 21.67
N ARG A 309 6.43 0.39 22.39
CA ARG A 309 6.34 1.41 23.44
C ARG A 309 5.86 2.75 22.91
N VAL A 310 6.23 3.09 21.68
CA VAL A 310 5.75 4.28 21.00
C VAL A 310 4.25 4.18 20.78
N MET A 311 3.78 3.11 20.13
CA MET A 311 2.37 2.94 19.80
C MET A 311 1.49 2.82 21.04
N ASP A 312 1.92 2.06 22.05
CA ASP A 312 1.20 1.93 23.34
C ASP A 312 1.08 3.27 24.08
N GLY A 313 2.05 4.17 23.91
CA GLY A 313 2.02 5.52 24.51
C GLY A 313 1.23 6.54 23.69
N VAL A 314 1.09 6.33 22.37
CA VAL A 314 0.57 7.31 21.43
C VAL A 314 -0.89 7.02 21.04
N VAL A 315 -1.24 5.75 20.82
CA VAL A 315 -2.59 5.31 20.44
C VAL A 315 -3.66 5.76 21.47
N PRO A 316 -3.47 5.60 22.80
CA PRO A 316 -4.47 6.05 23.78
C PRO A 316 -4.60 7.58 23.89
N ILE A 317 -3.57 8.33 23.53
CA ILE A 317 -3.61 9.81 23.52
C ILE A 317 -4.41 10.30 22.31
N TRP A 318 -4.35 9.57 21.19
CA TRP A 318 -5.06 9.90 19.96
C TRP A 318 -6.51 9.39 19.94
N ASP A 319 -6.81 8.29 20.63
CA ASP A 319 -8.17 7.72 20.74
C ASP A 319 -9.14 8.56 21.60
N ASN A 320 -8.63 9.47 22.44
CA ASN A 320 -9.43 10.22 23.42
C ASN A 320 -9.88 11.62 22.93
N GLY A 321 -9.74 11.95 21.64
CA GLY A 321 -10.39 13.11 21.00
C GLY A 321 -10.29 14.43 21.78
N GLY A 322 -9.12 15.09 21.76
CA GLY A 322 -8.94 16.41 22.38
C GLY A 322 -8.24 17.41 21.44
N SER A 323 -8.84 18.58 21.22
CA SER A 323 -8.27 19.65 20.40
C SER A 323 -6.99 20.25 21.03
N THR A 324 -5.88 19.92 20.37
CA THR A 324 -4.58 20.58 20.14
C THR A 324 -3.59 19.46 19.80
N VAL A 325 -4.02 18.64 18.83
CA VAL A 325 -3.44 17.34 18.46
C VAL A 325 -2.03 17.49 17.92
N TRP A 326 -1.73 18.63 17.29
CA TRP A 326 -0.45 18.89 16.63
C TRP A 326 0.70 19.16 17.63
N GLU A 327 0.47 19.89 18.72
CA GLU A 327 1.53 20.25 19.69
C GLU A 327 1.83 19.14 20.70
N LYS A 328 0.81 18.40 21.15
CA LYS A 328 0.98 17.27 22.07
C LYS A 328 1.50 16.03 21.34
N GLY A 329 1.04 15.80 20.11
CA GLY A 329 1.59 14.80 19.19
C GLY A 329 3.05 15.07 18.86
N ASN A 330 3.42 16.32 18.56
CA ASN A 330 4.83 16.69 18.35
C ASN A 330 5.71 16.47 19.57
N LYS A 331 5.22 16.75 20.79
CA LYS A 331 6.02 16.54 22.02
C LYS A 331 6.24 15.06 22.34
N ALA A 332 5.23 14.21 22.15
CA ALA A 332 5.39 12.76 22.28
C ALA A 332 6.33 12.23 21.19
N TYR A 333 6.17 12.71 19.96
CA TYR A 333 7.03 12.42 18.83
C TYR A 333 8.50 12.81 19.08
N GLU A 334 8.76 14.03 19.55
CA GLU A 334 10.11 14.55 19.82
C GLU A 334 10.80 13.76 20.94
N ARG A 335 10.07 13.38 21.99
CA ARG A 335 10.60 12.58 23.10
C ARG A 335 10.97 11.16 22.69
N ILE A 336 10.26 10.63 21.70
CA ILE A 336 10.40 9.26 21.18
C ILE A 336 11.43 9.16 20.07
N SER A 337 11.44 10.13 19.14
CA SER A 337 12.48 10.27 18.11
C SER A 337 13.84 10.59 18.73
N GLY A 338 13.88 11.26 19.88
CA GLY A 338 15.07 11.33 20.74
C GLY A 338 15.55 9.94 21.14
N GLY A 339 14.69 9.11 21.74
CA GLY A 339 15.06 7.74 22.13
C GLY A 339 15.42 6.81 20.96
N TYR A 340 14.88 7.05 19.77
CA TYR A 340 15.27 6.34 18.54
C TYR A 340 16.66 6.78 18.04
N LYS A 341 16.94 8.08 18.04
CA LYS A 341 18.27 8.64 17.70
C LYS A 341 19.32 8.19 18.71
N ASP A 342 19.01 8.18 20.00
CA ASP A 342 19.90 7.68 21.04
C ASP A 342 20.23 6.20 20.82
N ALA A 343 19.25 5.38 20.39
CA ALA A 343 19.46 3.98 20.05
C ALA A 343 20.32 3.79 18.78
N GLN A 344 20.14 4.62 17.75
CA GLN A 344 20.98 4.61 16.55
C GLN A 344 22.41 5.10 16.83
N GLU A 345 22.57 6.13 17.66
CA GLU A 345 23.87 6.67 18.07
C GLU A 345 24.63 5.66 18.94
N THR A 346 23.94 5.01 19.88
CA THR A 346 24.48 3.89 20.66
C THR A 346 24.92 2.74 19.75
N GLU A 347 24.17 2.44 18.68
CA GLU A 347 24.56 1.42 17.68
C GLU A 347 25.78 1.86 16.85
N ARG A 348 25.84 3.13 16.43
CA ARG A 348 27.01 3.70 15.71
C ARG A 348 28.26 3.61 16.58
N GLU A 349 28.19 4.05 17.82
CA GLU A 349 29.30 3.96 18.78
C GLU A 349 29.72 2.51 19.03
N ALA A 350 28.76 1.58 19.14
CA ALA A 350 29.07 0.17 19.29
C ALA A 350 29.78 -0.41 18.04
N ARG A 351 29.37 -0.01 16.83
CA ARG A 351 30.03 -0.42 15.58
C ARG A 351 31.42 0.18 15.44
N GLU A 352 31.61 1.43 15.82
CA GLU A 352 32.92 2.08 15.84
C GLU A 352 33.84 1.38 16.84
N ARG A 353 33.37 1.09 18.05
CA ARG A 353 34.14 0.32 19.04
C ARG A 353 34.50 -1.08 18.55
N VAL A 354 33.59 -1.77 17.86
CA VAL A 354 33.88 -3.10 17.28
C VAL A 354 34.86 -2.99 16.10
N ARG A 355 34.75 -1.96 15.26
CA ARG A 355 35.68 -1.69 14.16
C ARG A 355 37.07 -1.35 14.68
N ASP A 356 37.14 -0.50 15.69
CA ASP A 356 38.39 -0.05 16.29
C ASP A 356 39.05 -1.21 17.05
N ALA A 357 38.28 -2.00 17.81
CA ALA A 357 38.78 -3.23 18.43
C ALA A 357 39.22 -4.29 17.40
N SER A 358 38.54 -4.37 16.24
CA SER A 358 38.94 -5.26 15.15
C SER A 358 40.20 -4.78 14.45
N SER A 359 40.37 -3.45 14.29
CA SER A 359 41.57 -2.80 13.75
C SER A 359 42.77 -2.99 14.67
N ASP A 360 42.59 -2.81 15.98
CA ASP A 360 43.61 -3.02 17.00
C ASP A 360 44.01 -4.49 17.11
N ALA A 361 43.03 -5.41 17.03
CA ALA A 361 43.29 -6.83 16.94
C ALA A 361 44.06 -7.19 15.66
N TRP A 362 43.79 -6.53 14.54
CA TRP A 362 44.50 -6.73 13.27
C TRP A 362 45.96 -6.26 13.37
N LYS A 363 46.20 -5.06 13.91
CA LYS A 363 47.55 -4.53 14.15
C LYS A 363 48.37 -5.41 15.10
N TRP A 364 47.74 -5.96 16.12
CA TRP A 364 48.37 -6.93 17.03
C TRP A 364 48.71 -8.25 16.33
N LEU A 365 47.83 -8.74 15.45
CA LEU A 365 48.05 -9.97 14.68
C LEU A 365 49.10 -9.84 13.58
N THR A 366 49.29 -8.64 13.02
CA THR A 366 50.26 -8.40 11.94
C THR A 366 51.56 -7.74 12.38
N GLY A 367 51.71 -7.47 13.68
CA GLY A 367 52.94 -6.94 14.25
C GLY A 367 53.22 -5.47 13.88
N GLU A 368 52.20 -4.73 13.44
CA GLU A 368 52.30 -3.29 13.14
C GLU A 368 52.18 -2.41 14.40
N SER A 369 52.62 -2.92 15.56
CA SER A 369 52.76 -2.07 16.74
C SER A 369 54.04 -1.24 16.61
N GLU A 370 53.91 0.07 16.50
CA GLU A 370 55.03 0.98 16.79
C GLU A 370 55.51 0.68 18.22
N GLU A 371 56.73 0.14 18.33
CA GLU A 371 57.44 -0.04 19.60
C GLU A 371 57.66 1.33 20.29
N PRO A 372 57.73 1.35 21.65
CA PRO A 372 57.43 2.51 22.49
C PRO A 372 58.38 3.72 22.37
#